data_AF-A0A7H8KUR9-F1
#
_entry.id   AF-A0A7H8KUR9-F1
#
_cell.length_a   1.000
_cell.length_b   1.000
_cell.length_c   1.000
_cell.angle_alpha   90.00
_cell.angle_beta   90.00
_cell.angle_gamma   90.00
#
_symmetry.space_group_name_H-M   'P 1'
#
loop_
_entity.id
_entity.type
_entity.pdbx_description
1 polymer ?
#
loop_
_entity_poly.entity_id
_entity_poly.type
_entity_poly.pdbx_seq_one_letter_code
_entity_poly.pdbx_strand_id
1 'polypeptide(L)'
;MPTPTDPIDAVSTAVRGIQQAMADWNAVSDSFCDRDGQVVDTGGWESGIVTRDLAAWRHFRAVLEHGVPFLLLTKDVARPTTPDVTHAHRTLVATLSSAHRTLHAMIDSPHEEDHPLRENVAAEIWHEIVSWAEHAPLVLDARRRAEAAPPKAALPRPTRAERTALVRTAAGRMPDVAHAAVLAAAAQPEHLLDKRLHQRTLDYLIERGMAQVRPLPDGHRITRDHQFALAVHLTEAGRQYALEQGARALPRRAVVVACGSRKAAPAPGATTVPAGDLYTGSYHRALRRTAEVLTGDWGTVYILSAQAGLVPTDRLLAPYDLRITDPRAVTGEQLRHQAAALDLEHADVIFLGGGKYARALASAVPHRAMPLAGTRGMGEQLQLLKHARADTDDGLQLRTAWWAQADFIRTRQAASRAANFGRPAALPGTADRSAPRR
;
A
#
# COMPACT_ATOMS: atom_id res chain seq x y z
N MET A 1 22.49 -13.38 6.55
CA MET A 1 22.39 -12.12 7.31
C MET A 1 21.11 -12.16 8.11
N PRO A 2 21.09 -11.77 9.39
CA PRO A 2 19.88 -11.87 10.20
C PRO A 2 18.87 -10.82 9.71
N THR A 3 17.73 -11.26 9.16
CA THR A 3 16.50 -10.47 9.06
C THR A 3 15.87 -10.48 10.44
N PRO A 4 15.64 -9.31 11.06
CA PRO A 4 14.42 -8.57 10.76
C PRO A 4 14.65 -7.05 10.81
N THR A 5 13.98 -6.27 9.97
CA THR A 5 14.09 -4.81 10.12
C THR A 5 12.73 -4.17 10.01
N ASP A 6 12.30 -3.63 11.16
CA ASP A 6 11.34 -2.54 11.21
C ASP A 6 11.66 -1.55 10.08
N PRO A 7 10.70 -1.22 9.20
CA PRO A 7 10.93 -0.25 8.14
C PRO A 7 11.50 1.08 8.62
N ILE A 8 11.21 1.48 9.87
CA ILE A 8 11.79 2.67 10.49
C ILE A 8 13.31 2.53 10.66
N ASP A 9 13.78 1.41 11.20
CA ASP A 9 15.20 1.15 11.43
C ASP A 9 15.96 0.95 10.12
N ALA A 10 15.34 0.28 9.14
CA ALA A 10 15.90 0.08 7.82
C ALA A 10 16.17 1.41 7.12
N VAL A 11 15.15 2.28 7.05
CA VAL A 11 15.28 3.60 6.44
C VAL A 11 16.22 4.49 7.24
N SER A 12 16.17 4.46 8.57
CA SER A 12 17.09 5.24 9.41
C SER A 12 18.56 4.85 9.17
N THR A 13 18.84 3.56 9.02
CA THR A 13 20.19 3.05 8.74
C THR A 13 20.64 3.40 7.33
N ALA A 14 19.75 3.24 6.34
CA ALA A 14 20.01 3.60 4.96
C ALA A 14 20.36 5.10 4.83
N VAL A 15 19.57 5.97 5.42
CA VAL A 15 19.77 7.44 5.38
C VAL A 15 21.10 7.84 5.99
N ARG A 16 21.49 7.25 7.13
CA ARG A 16 22.83 7.49 7.72
C ARG A 16 23.96 7.07 6.78
N GLY A 17 23.83 5.92 6.12
CA GLY A 17 24.82 5.44 5.16
C GLY A 17 24.92 6.34 3.92
N ILE A 18 23.79 6.87 3.44
CA ILE A 18 23.78 7.86 2.35
C ILE A 18 24.47 9.16 2.79
N GLN A 19 24.12 9.68 3.97
CA GLN A 19 24.75 10.90 4.50
C GLN A 19 26.27 10.74 4.68
N GLN A 20 26.73 9.56 5.12
CA GLN A 20 28.16 9.27 5.20
C GLN A 20 28.80 9.28 3.81
N ALA A 21 28.22 8.58 2.83
CA ALA A 21 28.73 8.58 1.46
C ALA A 21 28.75 10.00 0.85
N MET A 22 27.77 10.84 1.19
CA MET A 22 27.75 12.25 0.77
C MET A 22 28.86 13.07 1.47
N ALA A 23 29.10 12.86 2.77
CA ALA A 23 30.17 13.54 3.49
C ALA A 23 31.57 13.14 2.98
N ASP A 24 31.72 11.89 2.57
CA ASP A 24 32.95 11.36 1.97
C ASP A 24 33.29 12.03 0.63
N TRP A 25 32.34 12.75 -0.01
CA TRP A 25 32.62 13.56 -1.21
C TRP A 25 33.72 14.57 -1.00
N ASN A 26 33.69 15.31 0.12
CA ASN A 26 34.71 16.32 0.40
C ASN A 26 36.07 15.65 0.56
N ALA A 27 36.14 14.50 1.24
CA ALA A 27 37.37 13.76 1.42
C ALA A 27 37.94 13.23 0.08
N VAL A 28 37.09 12.73 -0.81
CA VAL A 28 37.50 12.30 -2.16
C VAL A 28 37.97 13.50 -2.99
N SER A 29 37.21 14.59 -3.00
CA SER A 29 37.57 15.82 -3.73
C SER A 29 38.89 16.41 -3.23
N ASP A 30 39.07 16.54 -1.91
CA ASP A 30 40.27 17.12 -1.31
C ASP A 30 41.52 16.26 -1.52
N SER A 31 41.35 14.94 -1.70
CA SER A 31 42.48 14.01 -1.90
C SER A 31 43.01 14.01 -3.32
N PHE A 32 42.21 14.41 -4.31
CA PHE A 32 42.55 14.33 -5.73
C PHE A 32 42.49 15.68 -6.46
N CYS A 33 42.19 16.78 -5.75
CA CYS A 33 42.24 18.14 -6.26
C CYS A 33 43.36 18.95 -5.59
N ASP A 34 43.94 19.90 -6.31
CA ASP A 34 44.86 20.88 -5.73
C ASP A 34 44.13 21.96 -4.92
N ARG A 35 44.89 22.94 -4.40
CA ARG A 35 44.34 24.06 -3.60
C ARG A 35 43.40 24.97 -4.39
N ASP A 36 43.44 24.93 -5.71
CA ASP A 36 42.58 25.70 -6.62
C ASP A 36 41.37 24.85 -7.08
N GLY A 37 41.22 23.62 -6.56
CA GLY A 37 40.14 22.70 -6.86
C GLY A 37 40.29 22.00 -8.21
N GLN A 38 41.47 22.05 -8.85
CA GLN A 38 41.73 21.34 -10.10
C GLN A 38 42.09 19.89 -9.82
N VAL A 39 41.48 18.95 -10.54
CA VAL A 39 41.76 17.51 -10.40
C VAL A 39 43.19 17.22 -10.86
N VAL A 40 44.04 16.75 -9.96
CA VAL A 40 45.46 16.42 -10.22
C VAL A 40 45.68 14.94 -10.56
N ASP A 41 44.73 14.08 -10.22
CA ASP A 41 44.71 12.65 -10.57
C ASP A 41 43.30 12.25 -11.02
N THR A 42 43.07 12.32 -12.34
CA THR A 42 41.77 12.01 -12.94
C THR A 42 41.35 10.57 -12.69
N GLY A 43 42.27 9.61 -12.74
CA GLY A 43 41.95 8.18 -12.55
C GLY A 43 41.60 7.85 -11.10
N GLY A 44 42.34 8.41 -10.14
CA GLY A 44 42.02 8.31 -8.72
C GLY A 44 40.71 9.00 -8.36
N TRP A 45 40.47 10.19 -8.92
CA TRP A 45 39.23 10.95 -8.74
C TRP A 45 38.01 10.20 -9.27
N GLU A 46 38.04 9.71 -10.52
CA GLU A 46 36.94 8.93 -11.12
C GLU A 46 36.64 7.66 -10.32
N SER A 47 37.67 6.91 -9.92
CA SER A 47 37.52 5.69 -9.10
C SER A 47 36.92 5.98 -7.72
N GLY A 48 37.32 7.10 -7.10
CA GLY A 48 36.78 7.58 -5.83
C GLY A 48 35.29 7.90 -5.91
N ILE A 49 34.87 8.58 -6.98
CA ILE A 49 33.45 8.91 -7.26
C ILE A 49 32.62 7.64 -7.41
N VAL A 50 33.07 6.69 -8.24
CA VAL A 50 32.36 5.43 -8.47
C VAL A 50 32.20 4.64 -7.17
N THR A 51 33.24 4.60 -6.33
CA THR A 51 33.21 3.89 -5.05
C THR A 51 32.19 4.51 -4.09
N ARG A 52 32.19 5.85 -3.98
CA ARG A 52 31.21 6.62 -3.20
C ARG A 52 29.78 6.36 -3.68
N ASP A 53 29.55 6.43 -4.99
CA ASP A 53 28.22 6.29 -5.58
C ASP A 53 27.66 4.90 -5.38
N LEU A 54 28.52 3.89 -5.51
CA LEU A 54 28.14 2.51 -5.24
C LEU A 54 27.78 2.31 -3.75
N ALA A 55 28.47 2.99 -2.83
CA ALA A 55 28.14 2.95 -1.40
C ALA A 55 26.77 3.61 -1.14
N ALA A 56 26.54 4.82 -1.66
CA ALA A 56 25.25 5.50 -1.54
C ALA A 56 24.10 4.68 -2.15
N TRP A 57 24.31 4.09 -3.33
CA TRP A 57 23.34 3.24 -4.02
C TRP A 57 22.98 1.99 -3.20
N ARG A 58 23.97 1.33 -2.57
CA ARG A 58 23.71 0.17 -1.70
C ARG A 58 22.76 0.52 -0.56
N HIS A 59 22.89 1.70 0.03
CA HIS A 59 21.97 2.17 1.06
C HIS A 59 20.61 2.58 0.49
N PHE A 60 20.58 3.25 -0.67
CA PHE A 60 19.34 3.66 -1.31
C PHE A 60 18.46 2.47 -1.74
N ARG A 61 19.04 1.31 -2.04
CA ARG A 61 18.24 0.08 -2.24
C ARG A 61 17.34 -0.26 -1.05
N ALA A 62 17.80 -0.04 0.18
CA ALA A 62 16.97 -0.24 1.36
C ALA A 62 15.85 0.81 1.46
N VAL A 63 16.08 2.03 0.96
CA VAL A 63 15.03 3.05 0.80
C VAL A 63 13.98 2.60 -0.22
N LEU A 64 14.39 2.02 -1.36
CA LEU A 64 13.44 1.49 -2.34
C LEU A 64 12.59 0.35 -1.77
N GLU A 65 13.21 -0.53 -0.99
CA GLU A 65 12.53 -1.69 -0.38
C GLU A 65 11.62 -1.33 0.80
N HIS A 66 12.05 -0.39 1.65
CA HIS A 66 11.36 -0.07 2.91
C HIS A 66 10.71 1.31 2.95
N GLY A 67 10.90 2.14 1.93
CA GLY A 67 10.43 3.52 1.87
C GLY A 67 8.91 3.65 1.92
N VAL A 68 8.18 2.78 1.21
CA VAL A 68 6.70 2.79 1.26
C VAL A 68 6.19 2.42 2.66
N PRO A 69 6.60 1.28 3.28
CA PRO A 69 6.25 1.00 4.67
C PRO A 69 6.66 2.10 5.66
N PHE A 70 7.85 2.69 5.51
CA PHE A 70 8.31 3.83 6.33
C PHE A 70 7.35 5.02 6.24
N LEU A 71 6.99 5.45 5.03
CA LEU A 71 6.10 6.59 4.79
C LEU A 71 4.70 6.35 5.37
N LEU A 72 4.20 5.10 5.31
CA LEU A 72 2.93 4.71 5.92
C LEU A 72 2.98 4.76 7.45
N LEU A 73 4.08 4.29 8.04
CA LEU A 73 4.27 4.27 9.50
C LEU A 73 4.49 5.67 10.08
N THR A 74 5.01 6.62 9.28
CA THR A 74 5.30 7.99 9.71
C THR A 74 4.24 9.03 9.30
N LYS A 75 3.16 8.62 8.62
CA LYS A 75 2.09 9.54 8.18
C LYS A 75 1.50 10.37 9.32
N ASP A 76 1.37 9.79 10.52
CA ASP A 76 0.66 10.42 11.64
C ASP A 76 1.48 11.53 12.30
N VAL A 77 2.78 11.63 12.00
CA VAL A 77 3.65 12.72 12.47
C VAL A 77 3.74 13.87 11.47
N ALA A 78 3.37 13.64 10.21
CA ALA A 78 3.22 14.67 9.18
C ALA A 78 1.85 15.37 9.32
N ARG A 79 1.72 16.20 10.37
CA ARG A 79 0.48 16.93 10.68
C ARG A 79 0.55 18.39 10.21
N PRO A 80 -0.61 19.05 9.99
CA PRO A 80 -0.67 20.48 9.64
C PRO A 80 0.06 21.40 10.64
N THR A 81 0.19 20.98 11.90
CA THR A 81 0.88 21.73 12.95
C THR A 81 2.41 21.63 12.88
N THR A 82 2.95 20.85 11.94
CA THR A 82 4.39 20.66 11.71
C THR A 82 4.66 20.78 10.20
N PRO A 83 4.67 22.01 9.65
CA PRO A 83 4.76 22.24 8.21
C PRO A 83 6.04 21.68 7.59
N ASP A 84 7.19 21.81 8.28
CA ASP A 84 8.48 21.30 7.78
C ASP A 84 8.50 19.77 7.67
N VAL A 85 7.93 19.07 8.67
CA VAL A 85 7.81 17.60 8.66
C VAL A 85 6.84 17.14 7.57
N THR A 86 5.78 17.90 7.35
CA THR A 86 4.79 17.62 6.30
C THR A 86 5.40 17.82 4.91
N HIS A 87 6.16 18.89 4.72
CA HIS A 87 6.90 19.14 3.48
C HIS A 87 7.92 18.01 3.24
N ALA A 88 8.73 17.68 4.25
CA ALA A 88 9.69 16.59 4.16
C ALA A 88 9.02 15.25 3.78
N HIS A 89 7.91 14.89 4.43
CA HIS A 89 7.17 13.66 4.10
C HIS A 89 6.68 13.65 2.65
N ARG A 90 6.13 14.77 2.16
CA ARG A 90 5.70 14.90 0.75
C ARG A 90 6.85 14.76 -0.22
N THR A 91 7.97 15.41 0.05
CA THR A 91 9.16 15.32 -0.79
C THR A 91 9.66 13.88 -0.87
N LEU A 92 9.68 13.13 0.23
CA LEU A 92 10.04 11.71 0.24
C LEU A 92 9.07 10.83 -0.56
N VAL A 93 7.76 11.11 -0.53
CA VAL A 93 6.78 10.40 -1.37
C VAL A 93 7.04 10.66 -2.86
N ALA A 94 7.27 11.91 -3.23
CA ALA A 94 7.49 12.32 -4.61
C ALA A 94 8.77 11.71 -5.18
N THR A 95 9.85 11.79 -4.41
CA THR A 95 11.18 11.27 -4.79
C THR A 95 11.23 9.75 -4.89
N LEU A 96 10.56 9.04 -3.98
CA LEU A 96 10.45 7.59 -4.08
C LEU A 96 9.70 7.16 -5.34
N SER A 97 8.62 7.87 -5.66
CA SER A 97 7.87 7.63 -6.90
C SER A 97 8.74 7.86 -8.13
N SER A 98 9.53 8.92 -8.10
CA SER A 98 10.46 9.30 -9.16
C SER A 98 11.54 8.26 -9.38
N ALA A 99 12.22 7.84 -8.31
CA ALA A 99 13.23 6.78 -8.36
C ALA A 99 12.69 5.48 -8.99
N HIS A 100 11.48 5.06 -8.61
CA HIS A 100 10.88 3.85 -9.19
C HIS A 100 10.59 4.01 -10.69
N ARG A 101 10.10 5.19 -11.14
CA ARG A 101 9.91 5.46 -12.58
C ARG A 101 11.22 5.38 -13.34
N THR A 102 12.25 6.08 -12.85
CA THR A 102 13.54 6.17 -13.51
C THR A 102 14.18 4.78 -13.61
N LEU A 103 14.10 3.95 -12.57
CA LEU A 103 14.61 2.58 -12.59
C LEU A 103 13.83 1.65 -13.53
N HIS A 104 12.50 1.77 -13.60
CA HIS A 104 11.71 1.01 -14.56
C HIS A 104 12.05 1.38 -16.01
N ALA A 105 12.21 2.67 -16.31
CA ALA A 105 12.61 3.14 -17.63
C ALA A 105 13.99 2.58 -18.06
N MET A 106 14.91 2.35 -17.11
CA MET A 106 16.19 1.68 -17.40
C MET A 106 16.04 0.21 -17.76
N ILE A 107 15.20 -0.52 -17.02
CA ILE A 107 15.01 -1.97 -17.20
C ILE A 107 14.37 -2.27 -18.57
N ASP A 108 13.49 -1.39 -19.03
CA ASP A 108 12.75 -1.57 -20.27
C ASP A 108 13.49 -1.03 -21.52
N SER A 109 14.65 -0.37 -21.36
CA SER A 109 15.42 0.17 -22.47
C SER A 109 16.38 -0.89 -23.07
N PRO A 110 16.37 -1.13 -24.40
CA PRO A 110 17.30 -2.04 -25.04
C PRO A 110 18.75 -1.56 -24.83
N HIS A 111 19.60 -2.48 -24.38
CA HIS A 111 21.01 -2.23 -24.05
C HIS A 111 21.81 -1.83 -25.31
N GLU A 112 21.94 -0.53 -25.56
CA GLU A 112 23.05 0.03 -26.34
C GLU A 112 24.06 0.68 -25.37
N GLU A 113 25.35 0.37 -25.56
CA GLU A 113 26.41 0.64 -24.59
C GLU A 113 26.67 2.14 -24.36
N ASP A 114 26.20 3.03 -25.25
CA ASP A 114 26.44 4.49 -25.24
C ASP A 114 25.16 5.34 -25.06
N HIS A 115 24.14 4.86 -24.34
CA HIS A 115 22.89 5.62 -24.23
C HIS A 115 23.01 6.84 -23.29
N PRO A 116 22.71 8.08 -23.75
CA PRO A 116 22.69 9.31 -22.92
C PRO A 116 21.67 9.31 -21.77
N LEU A 117 20.87 8.24 -21.66
CA LEU A 117 20.00 8.03 -20.52
C LEU A 117 20.80 7.59 -19.29
N ARG A 118 21.97 6.96 -19.41
CA ARG A 118 22.72 6.47 -18.24
C ARG A 118 23.23 7.59 -17.33
N GLU A 119 23.78 8.66 -17.91
CA GLU A 119 24.24 9.82 -17.14
C GLU A 119 23.08 10.62 -16.55
N ASN A 120 22.04 10.88 -17.35
CA ASN A 120 20.85 11.58 -16.88
C ASN A 120 20.11 10.78 -15.78
N VAL A 121 20.01 9.47 -15.93
CA VAL A 121 19.42 8.58 -14.92
C VAL A 121 20.30 8.51 -13.67
N ALA A 122 21.62 8.44 -13.80
CA ALA A 122 22.52 8.49 -12.66
C ALA A 122 22.35 9.83 -11.89
N ALA A 123 22.24 10.94 -12.60
CA ALA A 123 21.99 12.26 -12.02
C ALA A 123 20.62 12.35 -11.34
N GLU A 124 19.55 11.85 -11.97
CA GLU A 124 18.21 11.81 -11.39
C GLU A 124 18.18 10.94 -10.13
N ILE A 125 18.71 9.70 -10.19
CA ILE A 125 18.77 8.81 -9.03
C ILE A 125 19.60 9.45 -7.91
N TRP A 126 20.70 10.13 -8.24
CA TRP A 126 21.49 10.86 -7.25
C TRP A 126 20.69 11.97 -6.58
N HIS A 127 19.89 12.73 -7.34
CA HIS A 127 18.99 13.73 -6.77
C HIS A 127 17.99 13.11 -5.79
N GLU A 128 17.42 11.94 -6.12
CA GLU A 128 16.52 11.24 -5.20
C GLU A 128 17.24 10.76 -3.93
N ILE A 129 18.47 10.26 -4.07
CA ILE A 129 19.32 9.85 -2.94
C ILE A 129 19.56 11.02 -1.97
N VAL A 130 19.93 12.19 -2.50
CA VAL A 130 20.19 13.41 -1.71
C VAL A 130 18.92 13.86 -0.99
N SER A 131 17.79 13.89 -1.69
CA SER A 131 16.50 14.27 -1.11
C SER A 131 16.10 13.39 0.08
N TRP A 132 16.35 12.07 -0.01
CA TRP A 132 16.14 11.15 1.11
C TRP A 132 17.08 11.42 2.29
N ALA A 133 18.33 11.77 2.02
CA ALA A 133 19.31 12.11 3.05
C ALA A 133 18.92 13.38 3.83
N GLU A 134 18.29 14.34 3.18
CA GLU A 134 17.88 15.63 3.76
C GLU A 134 16.56 15.52 4.53
N HIS A 135 15.55 14.85 3.96
CA HIS A 135 14.18 14.93 4.47
C HIS A 135 13.79 13.81 5.44
N ALA A 136 14.35 12.59 5.30
CA ALA A 136 14.02 11.48 6.18
C ALA A 136 14.39 11.72 7.66
N PRO A 137 15.51 12.39 8.01
CA PRO A 137 15.84 12.72 9.39
C PRO A 137 14.75 13.55 10.10
N LEU A 138 14.16 14.52 9.40
CA LEU A 138 13.09 15.39 9.95
C LEU A 138 11.86 14.58 10.37
N VAL A 139 11.48 13.61 9.54
CA VAL A 139 10.34 12.72 9.79
C VAL A 139 10.65 11.75 10.94
N LEU A 140 11.86 11.20 10.98
CA LEU A 140 12.34 10.32 12.06
C LEU A 140 12.39 11.05 13.42
N ASP A 141 12.86 12.29 13.45
CA ASP A 141 12.90 13.12 14.67
C ASP A 141 11.49 13.50 15.16
N ALA A 142 10.58 13.82 14.23
CA ALA A 142 9.19 14.07 14.58
C ALA A 142 8.53 12.85 15.23
N ARG A 143 8.82 11.66 14.70
CA ARG A 143 8.36 10.39 15.28
C ARG A 143 8.93 10.14 16.67
N ARG A 144 10.25 10.23 16.85
CA ARG A 144 10.89 10.07 18.16
C ARG A 144 10.31 11.01 19.21
N ARG A 145 10.07 12.28 18.85
CA ARG A 145 9.43 13.26 19.73
C ARG A 145 7.99 12.89 20.08
N ALA A 146 7.23 12.34 19.13
CA ALA A 146 5.87 11.87 19.39
C ALA A 146 5.83 10.64 20.30
N GLU A 147 6.82 9.74 20.20
CA GLU A 147 6.96 8.55 21.05
C GLU A 147 7.48 8.89 22.46
N ALA A 148 8.35 9.89 22.58
CA ALA A 148 8.89 10.37 23.86
C ALA A 148 7.95 11.31 24.63
N ALA A 149 6.91 11.86 23.97
CA ALA A 149 5.93 12.69 24.63
C ALA A 149 5.14 11.86 25.66
N PRO A 150 4.95 12.34 26.91
CA PRO A 150 4.13 11.63 27.89
C PRO A 150 2.74 11.38 27.29
N PRO A 151 2.11 10.23 27.58
CA PRO A 151 0.78 9.92 27.05
C PRO A 151 -0.13 11.09 27.39
N LYS A 152 -0.52 11.83 26.36
CA LYS A 152 -1.36 13.01 26.51
C LYS A 152 -2.58 12.53 27.29
N ALA A 153 -2.83 13.11 28.47
CA ALA A 153 -4.04 12.83 29.25
C ALA A 153 -5.18 12.81 28.26
N ALA A 154 -5.84 11.66 28.12
CA ALA A 154 -6.80 11.43 27.07
C ALA A 154 -7.82 12.56 27.15
N LEU A 155 -7.70 13.53 26.23
CA LEU A 155 -8.74 14.52 26.07
C LEU A 155 -10.01 13.70 25.87
N PRO A 156 -11.08 13.96 26.65
CA PRO A 156 -12.30 13.19 26.54
C PRO A 156 -12.64 13.10 25.06
N ARG A 157 -12.77 11.85 24.57
CA ARG A 157 -13.07 11.61 23.16
C ARG A 157 -14.25 12.52 22.82
N PRO A 158 -14.12 13.43 21.84
CA PRO A 158 -15.21 14.32 21.50
C PRO A 158 -16.42 13.45 21.25
N THR A 159 -17.49 13.77 21.95
CA THR A 159 -18.77 13.10 21.86
C THR A 159 -19.20 13.06 20.39
N ARG A 160 -20.10 12.14 20.04
CA ARG A 160 -20.65 12.09 18.67
C ARG A 160 -21.18 13.47 18.22
N ALA A 161 -21.80 14.21 19.12
CA ALA A 161 -22.26 15.58 18.88
C ALA A 161 -21.10 16.54 18.57
N GLU A 162 -20.00 16.47 19.31
CA GLU A 162 -18.81 17.30 19.07
C GLU A 162 -18.04 16.90 17.81
N ARG A 163 -18.01 15.61 17.44
CA ARG A 163 -17.44 15.13 16.16
C ARG A 163 -18.29 15.57 14.98
N THR A 164 -19.62 15.45 15.07
CA THR A 164 -20.54 15.94 14.05
C THR A 164 -20.50 17.48 13.98
N ALA A 165 -20.30 18.16 15.11
CA ALA A 165 -20.11 19.61 15.16
C ALA A 165 -18.79 20.04 14.54
N LEU A 166 -17.67 19.36 14.80
CA LEU A 166 -16.36 19.61 14.17
C LEU A 166 -16.37 19.36 12.66
N VAL A 167 -17.10 18.34 12.19
CA VAL A 167 -17.34 18.13 10.75
C VAL A 167 -18.22 19.24 10.16
N ARG A 168 -19.24 19.71 10.90
CA ARG A 168 -20.10 20.84 10.48
C ARG A 168 -19.40 22.20 10.54
N THR A 169 -18.49 22.44 11.48
CA THR A 169 -17.73 23.71 11.57
C THR A 169 -16.48 23.72 10.70
N ALA A 170 -15.93 22.55 10.33
CA ALA A 170 -14.89 22.44 9.31
C ALA A 170 -15.41 22.54 7.86
N ALA A 171 -16.75 22.56 7.67
CA ALA A 171 -17.43 22.80 6.40
C ALA A 171 -17.39 24.29 6.00
N GLY A 172 -16.21 24.91 6.02
CA GLY A 172 -15.94 25.94 5.02
C GLY A 172 -16.15 25.28 3.65
N ARG A 173 -16.95 25.92 2.77
CA ARG A 173 -17.29 25.38 1.44
C ARG A 173 -16.04 24.79 0.80
N MET A 174 -16.04 23.48 0.58
CA MET A 174 -15.00 22.81 -0.18
C MET A 174 -14.91 23.52 -1.54
N PRO A 175 -13.71 23.86 -2.04
CA PRO A 175 -13.58 24.45 -3.36
C PRO A 175 -14.30 23.60 -4.41
N ASP A 176 -15.01 24.22 -5.34
CA ASP A 176 -15.87 23.51 -6.31
C ASP A 176 -15.11 22.43 -7.09
N VAL A 177 -13.84 22.70 -7.43
CA VAL A 177 -12.96 21.73 -8.11
C VAL A 177 -12.64 20.53 -7.22
N ALA A 178 -12.38 20.74 -5.93
CA ALA A 178 -12.13 19.66 -4.97
C ALA A 178 -13.42 18.86 -4.70
N HIS A 179 -14.55 19.55 -4.60
CA HIS A 179 -15.86 18.92 -4.45
C HIS A 179 -16.19 18.02 -5.64
N ALA A 180 -16.12 18.56 -6.85
CA ALA A 180 -16.36 17.80 -8.08
C ALA A 180 -15.41 16.61 -8.21
N ALA A 181 -14.13 16.78 -7.87
CA ALA A 181 -13.15 15.70 -7.88
C ALA A 181 -13.51 14.55 -6.93
N VAL A 182 -13.97 14.85 -5.72
CA VAL A 182 -14.39 13.84 -4.75
C VAL A 182 -15.64 13.11 -5.22
N LEU A 183 -16.64 13.82 -5.76
CA LEU A 183 -17.85 13.16 -6.27
C LEU A 183 -17.55 12.27 -7.49
N ALA A 184 -16.71 12.76 -8.42
CA ALA A 184 -16.30 12.00 -9.59
C ALA A 184 -15.52 10.74 -9.21
N ALA A 185 -14.55 10.86 -8.31
CA ALA A 185 -13.78 9.72 -7.82
C ALA A 185 -14.68 8.72 -7.08
N ALA A 186 -15.61 9.19 -6.23
CA ALA A 186 -16.52 8.30 -5.50
C ALA A 186 -17.46 7.52 -6.41
N ALA A 187 -17.86 8.11 -7.54
CA ALA A 187 -18.71 7.47 -8.54
C ALA A 187 -18.02 6.29 -9.26
N GLN A 188 -16.70 6.17 -9.12
CA GLN A 188 -15.89 5.11 -9.72
C GLN A 188 -15.50 4.04 -8.68
N PRO A 189 -15.45 2.75 -9.03
CA PRO A 189 -15.07 1.69 -8.09
C PRO A 189 -13.67 1.85 -7.46
N GLU A 190 -12.74 2.46 -8.18
CA GLU A 190 -11.34 2.63 -7.80
C GLU A 190 -11.10 3.78 -6.79
N HIS A 191 -12.07 4.68 -6.69
CA HIS A 191 -11.98 5.93 -5.94
C HIS A 191 -10.73 6.75 -6.26
N LEU A 192 -10.28 6.69 -7.51
CA LEU A 192 -9.11 7.42 -7.97
C LEU A 192 -9.49 8.87 -8.26
N LEU A 193 -8.66 9.77 -7.74
CA LEU A 193 -8.66 11.16 -8.17
C LEU A 193 -7.99 11.24 -9.55
N ASP A 194 -8.59 12.02 -10.46
CA ASP A 194 -8.07 12.22 -11.80
C ASP A 194 -6.62 12.73 -11.75
N LYS A 195 -5.74 12.07 -12.51
CA LYS A 195 -4.32 12.45 -12.65
C LYS A 195 -4.11 13.86 -13.21
N ARG A 196 -5.11 14.43 -13.87
CA ARG A 196 -5.11 15.80 -14.39
C ARG A 196 -5.50 16.85 -13.35
N LEU A 197 -5.88 16.45 -12.14
CA LEU A 197 -6.16 17.39 -11.07
C LEU A 197 -4.90 18.19 -10.73
N HIS A 198 -5.09 19.50 -10.61
CA HIS A 198 -4.01 20.38 -10.21
C HIS A 198 -3.48 19.99 -8.83
N GLN A 199 -2.15 19.98 -8.65
CA GLN A 199 -1.48 19.52 -7.43
C GLN A 199 -2.05 20.17 -6.16
N ARG A 200 -2.34 21.48 -6.18
CA ARG A 200 -2.99 22.21 -5.08
C ARG A 200 -4.32 21.59 -4.62
N THR A 201 -5.13 21.06 -5.54
CA THR A 201 -6.40 20.40 -5.22
C THR A 201 -6.14 19.04 -4.56
N LEU A 202 -5.15 18.30 -5.05
CA LEU A 202 -4.74 17.02 -4.44
C LEU A 202 -4.21 17.26 -3.02
N ASP A 203 -3.33 18.24 -2.83
CA ASP A 203 -2.78 18.61 -1.53
C ASP A 203 -3.89 19.00 -0.55
N TYR A 204 -4.85 19.83 -0.99
CA TYR A 204 -6.01 20.21 -0.18
C TYR A 204 -6.80 18.98 0.31
N LEU A 205 -7.08 18.02 -0.58
CA LEU A 205 -7.83 16.82 -0.24
C LEU A 205 -7.04 15.89 0.68
N ILE A 206 -5.73 15.77 0.48
CA ILE A 206 -4.83 14.98 1.33
C ILE A 206 -4.72 15.61 2.73
N GLU A 207 -4.54 16.92 2.82
CA GLU A 207 -4.45 17.66 4.09
C GLU A 207 -5.72 17.56 4.92
N ARG A 208 -6.88 17.50 4.25
CA ARG A 208 -8.19 17.28 4.89
C ARG A 208 -8.45 15.81 5.23
N GLY A 209 -7.50 14.92 4.93
CA GLY A 209 -7.61 13.48 5.14
C GLY A 209 -8.66 12.82 4.25
N MET A 210 -9.11 13.48 3.19
CA MET A 210 -10.13 13.00 2.26
C MET A 210 -9.55 12.17 1.11
N ALA A 211 -8.24 12.33 0.88
CA ALA A 211 -7.50 11.56 -0.11
C ALA A 211 -6.16 11.08 0.47
N GLN A 212 -5.58 10.05 -0.13
CA GLN A 212 -4.29 9.50 0.27
C GLN A 212 -3.57 8.89 -0.94
N VAL A 213 -2.25 8.95 -0.91
CA VAL A 213 -1.40 8.32 -1.93
C VAL A 213 -1.27 6.83 -1.64
N ARG A 214 -1.49 5.97 -2.63
CA ARG A 214 -1.29 4.51 -2.54
C ARG A 214 -0.62 3.96 -3.80
N PRO A 215 0.03 2.79 -3.73
CA PRO A 215 0.41 2.06 -4.94
C PRO A 215 -0.80 1.79 -5.83
N LEU A 216 -0.62 1.86 -7.15
CA LEU A 216 -1.66 1.48 -8.12
C LEU A 216 -2.16 0.05 -7.84
N PRO A 217 -3.45 -0.25 -8.05
CA PRO A 217 -3.93 -1.62 -8.13
C PRO A 217 -3.16 -2.42 -9.20
N ASP A 218 -2.74 -3.63 -8.86
CA ASP A 218 -2.17 -4.60 -9.80
C ASP A 218 -3.07 -4.78 -11.03
N GLY A 219 -2.52 -4.59 -12.24
CA GLY A 219 -3.23 -4.84 -13.50
C GLY A 219 -2.94 -3.82 -14.60
N HIS A 220 -2.59 -2.59 -14.22
CA HIS A 220 -2.05 -1.65 -15.19
C HIS A 220 -0.62 -2.06 -15.49
N ARG A 221 -0.38 -2.70 -16.65
CA ARG A 221 0.91 -2.51 -17.31
C ARG A 221 1.14 -1.00 -17.28
N ILE A 222 2.30 -0.58 -16.78
CA ILE A 222 2.77 0.80 -16.89
C ILE A 222 2.85 1.07 -18.40
N THR A 223 1.76 1.49 -19.01
CA THR A 223 1.76 2.01 -20.37
C THR A 223 2.42 3.39 -20.30
N ARG A 224 2.94 3.88 -21.43
CA ARG A 224 3.51 5.25 -21.53
C ARG A 224 2.65 6.36 -20.92
N ASP A 225 1.35 6.09 -20.72
CA ASP A 225 0.35 7.03 -20.18
C ASP A 225 0.07 6.88 -18.67
N HIS A 226 0.56 5.83 -18.00
CA HIS A 226 0.40 5.57 -16.56
C HIS A 226 1.73 5.73 -15.81
N GLN A 227 2.31 6.92 -15.94
CA GLN A 227 3.65 7.23 -15.46
C GLN A 227 3.81 7.22 -13.93
N PHE A 228 2.82 6.92 -13.09
CA PHE A 228 2.99 6.95 -11.63
C PHE A 228 2.79 5.57 -11.00
N ALA A 229 3.80 5.06 -10.27
CA ALA A 229 3.65 3.89 -9.39
C ALA A 229 2.74 4.16 -8.18
N LEU A 230 2.34 5.41 -7.96
CA LEU A 230 1.45 5.85 -6.89
C LEU A 230 0.25 6.63 -7.44
N ALA A 231 -0.95 6.29 -6.98
CA ALA A 231 -2.20 6.95 -7.33
C ALA A 231 -2.86 7.55 -6.09
N VAL A 232 -3.63 8.63 -6.26
CA VAL A 232 -4.32 9.29 -5.15
C VAL A 232 -5.75 8.75 -5.07
N HIS A 233 -6.07 8.08 -3.97
CA HIS A 233 -7.40 7.51 -3.72
C HIS A 233 -8.16 8.30 -2.67
N LEU A 234 -9.50 8.30 -2.77
CA LEU A 234 -10.32 8.73 -1.64
C LEU A 234 -10.07 7.83 -0.42
N THR A 235 -9.97 8.48 0.73
CA THR A 235 -10.06 7.81 2.03
C THR A 235 -11.52 7.55 2.37
N GLU A 236 -11.77 6.87 3.49
CA GLU A 236 -13.12 6.75 4.05
C GLU A 236 -13.78 8.12 4.28
N ALA A 237 -13.03 9.12 4.74
CA ALA A 237 -13.57 10.46 4.95
C ALA A 237 -14.02 11.11 3.63
N GLY A 238 -13.24 10.93 2.55
CA GLY A 238 -13.62 11.41 1.21
C GLY A 238 -14.87 10.71 0.67
N ARG A 239 -14.98 9.38 0.87
CA ARG A 239 -16.17 8.61 0.47
C ARG A 239 -17.41 9.00 1.25
N GLN A 240 -17.28 9.13 2.57
CA GLN A 240 -18.37 9.51 3.45
C GLN A 240 -18.86 10.92 3.11
N TYR A 241 -17.95 11.86 2.83
CA TYR A 241 -18.31 13.16 2.31
C TYR A 241 -19.11 13.04 1.00
N ALA A 242 -18.64 12.25 0.03
CA ALA A 242 -19.35 12.06 -1.23
C ALA A 242 -20.78 11.51 -1.04
N LEU A 243 -20.96 10.53 -0.13
CA LEU A 243 -22.26 9.99 0.24
C LEU A 243 -23.19 11.05 0.85
N GLU A 244 -22.66 11.89 1.74
CA GLU A 244 -23.41 12.99 2.36
C GLU A 244 -23.83 14.06 1.34
N GLN A 245 -23.07 14.22 0.26
CA GLN A 245 -23.41 15.07 -0.88
C GLN A 245 -24.33 14.37 -1.91
N GLY A 246 -24.80 13.15 -1.62
CA GLY A 246 -25.72 12.40 -2.47
C GLY A 246 -25.08 11.67 -3.64
N ALA A 247 -23.75 11.55 -3.70
CA ALA A 247 -23.10 10.74 -4.72
C ALA A 247 -23.36 9.25 -4.51
N ARG A 248 -23.51 8.53 -5.62
CA ARG A 248 -23.51 7.06 -5.63
C ARG A 248 -22.06 6.59 -5.47
N ALA A 249 -21.59 6.42 -4.24
CA ALA A 249 -20.26 5.89 -4.00
C ALA A 249 -20.23 4.37 -4.26
N LEU A 250 -19.55 3.93 -5.32
CA LEU A 250 -19.41 2.50 -5.62
C LEU A 250 -18.36 1.88 -4.67
N PRO A 251 -18.59 0.73 -4.04
CA PRO A 251 -17.57 0.10 -3.21
C PRO A 251 -16.34 -0.34 -4.02
N ARG A 252 -15.15 -0.29 -3.40
CA ARG A 252 -13.93 -0.85 -3.99
C ARG A 252 -14.10 -2.33 -4.22
N ARG A 253 -13.53 -2.86 -5.31
CA ARG A 253 -13.56 -4.28 -5.64
C ARG A 253 -12.19 -4.91 -5.48
N ALA A 254 -12.10 -5.93 -4.65
CA ALA A 254 -10.87 -6.71 -4.46
C ALA A 254 -11.12 -8.21 -4.58
N VAL A 255 -10.20 -8.91 -5.22
CA VAL A 255 -10.18 -10.37 -5.27
C VAL A 255 -8.95 -10.88 -4.54
N VAL A 256 -9.15 -11.72 -3.53
CA VAL A 256 -8.06 -12.39 -2.81
C VAL A 256 -7.96 -13.84 -3.27
N VAL A 257 -6.81 -14.24 -3.79
CA VAL A 257 -6.55 -15.61 -4.24
C VAL A 257 -5.64 -16.36 -3.26
N ALA A 258 -5.91 -17.64 -3.03
CA ALA A 258 -5.00 -18.48 -2.25
C ALA A 258 -3.66 -18.70 -2.97
N CYS A 259 -2.56 -18.67 -2.23
CA CYS A 259 -1.24 -19.00 -2.79
C CYS A 259 -1.10 -20.48 -3.20
N GLY A 260 -0.07 -20.80 -3.98
CA GLY A 260 0.22 -22.15 -4.47
C GLY A 260 1.36 -22.84 -3.71
N SER A 261 1.33 -24.19 -3.67
CA SER A 261 2.45 -24.97 -3.13
C SER A 261 3.68 -24.91 -4.03
N ARG A 262 3.48 -25.12 -5.35
CA ARG A 262 4.52 -25.09 -6.37
C ARG A 262 4.96 -23.66 -6.67
N LYS A 263 6.26 -23.39 -6.59
CA LYS A 263 6.86 -22.06 -6.78
C LYS A 263 7.88 -22.06 -7.90
N ALA A 264 8.01 -20.94 -8.61
CA ALA A 264 9.07 -20.70 -9.57
C ALA A 264 10.42 -20.54 -8.85
N ALA A 265 11.49 -20.93 -9.52
CA ALA A 265 12.83 -20.51 -9.12
C ALA A 265 13.06 -19.07 -9.60
N PRO A 266 13.80 -18.25 -8.85
CA PRO A 266 14.26 -16.94 -9.34
C PRO A 266 15.12 -17.10 -10.58
N ALA A 267 15.18 -16.05 -11.41
CA ALA A 267 16.12 -15.97 -12.51
C ALA A 267 17.59 -16.05 -12.00
N PRO A 268 18.56 -16.50 -12.81
CA PRO A 268 19.97 -16.48 -12.43
C PRO A 268 20.40 -15.10 -11.92
N GLY A 269 20.98 -15.04 -10.71
CA GLY A 269 21.38 -13.79 -10.06
C GLY A 269 20.29 -13.09 -9.24
N ALA A 270 19.03 -13.53 -9.33
CA ALA A 270 17.93 -13.03 -8.50
C ALA A 270 17.66 -13.96 -7.30
N THR A 271 17.11 -13.40 -6.23
CA THR A 271 16.68 -14.16 -5.02
C THR A 271 15.17 -14.13 -4.82
N THR A 272 14.45 -13.33 -5.60
CA THR A 272 13.01 -13.07 -5.45
C THR A 272 12.30 -13.10 -6.80
N VAL A 273 10.98 -13.37 -6.77
CA VAL A 273 10.08 -13.37 -7.93
C VAL A 273 8.83 -12.57 -7.56
N PRO A 274 8.23 -11.79 -8.48
CA PRO A 274 6.92 -11.18 -8.24
C PRO A 274 5.89 -12.22 -7.77
N ALA A 275 5.07 -11.90 -6.77
CA ALA A 275 4.16 -12.86 -6.16
C ALA A 275 3.20 -13.50 -7.17
N GLY A 276 2.74 -12.74 -8.17
CA GLY A 276 1.90 -13.20 -9.26
C GLY A 276 2.55 -14.31 -10.08
N ASP A 277 3.87 -14.26 -10.26
CA ASP A 277 4.64 -15.20 -11.07
C ASP A 277 5.31 -16.29 -10.23
N LEU A 278 5.43 -16.05 -8.91
CA LEU A 278 6.01 -17.00 -7.98
C LEU A 278 5.23 -18.32 -7.97
N TYR A 279 3.90 -18.30 -7.95
CA TYR A 279 3.11 -19.53 -7.78
C TYR A 279 2.74 -20.17 -9.12
N THR A 280 3.32 -21.33 -9.42
CA THR A 280 3.22 -21.97 -10.75
C THR A 280 2.23 -23.13 -10.81
N GLY A 281 1.58 -23.47 -9.69
CA GLY A 281 0.58 -24.53 -9.64
C GLY A 281 -0.65 -24.24 -10.50
N SER A 282 -1.19 -25.27 -11.17
CA SER A 282 -2.36 -25.14 -12.06
C SER A 282 -3.58 -24.53 -11.37
N TYR A 283 -3.86 -24.94 -10.14
CA TYR A 283 -4.96 -24.41 -9.35
C TYR A 283 -4.78 -22.92 -9.05
N HIS A 284 -3.61 -22.49 -8.57
CA HIS A 284 -3.33 -21.07 -8.33
C HIS A 284 -3.46 -20.24 -9.61
N ARG A 285 -2.89 -20.71 -10.73
CA ARG A 285 -3.01 -20.03 -12.02
C ARG A 285 -4.47 -19.88 -12.45
N ALA A 286 -5.31 -20.88 -12.20
CA ALA A 286 -6.74 -20.78 -12.48
C ALA A 286 -7.44 -19.72 -11.61
N LEU A 287 -7.11 -19.66 -10.31
CA LEU A 287 -7.63 -18.63 -9.40
C LEU A 287 -7.19 -17.24 -9.85
N ARG A 288 -5.88 -17.03 -10.10
CA ARG A 288 -5.29 -15.76 -10.53
C ARG A 288 -5.92 -15.26 -11.83
N ARG A 289 -6.01 -16.11 -12.87
CA ARG A 289 -6.65 -15.72 -14.13
C ARG A 289 -8.12 -15.36 -13.97
N THR A 290 -8.84 -16.05 -13.08
CA THR A 290 -10.24 -15.69 -12.81
C THR A 290 -10.32 -14.38 -12.04
N ALA A 291 -9.41 -14.13 -11.10
CA ALA A 291 -9.31 -12.86 -10.39
C ALA A 291 -9.08 -11.70 -11.36
N GLU A 292 -8.13 -11.84 -12.29
CA GLU A 292 -7.83 -10.84 -13.34
C GLU A 292 -9.08 -10.53 -14.19
N VAL A 293 -9.86 -11.55 -14.59
CA VAL A 293 -11.12 -11.33 -15.33
C VAL A 293 -12.21 -10.68 -14.47
N LEU A 294 -12.28 -11.01 -13.17
CA LEU A 294 -13.26 -10.41 -12.25
C LEU A 294 -12.96 -8.94 -11.93
N THR A 295 -11.69 -8.59 -11.85
CA THR A 295 -11.24 -7.23 -11.57
C THR A 295 -11.21 -6.36 -12.80
N GLY A 296 -10.97 -6.95 -13.98
CA GLY A 296 -10.71 -6.18 -15.21
C GLY A 296 -9.59 -5.16 -14.96
N ASP A 297 -9.74 -3.97 -15.54
CA ASP A 297 -8.77 -2.88 -15.38
C ASP A 297 -8.92 -2.11 -14.04
N TRP A 298 -9.92 -2.41 -13.21
CA TRP A 298 -10.36 -1.49 -12.15
C TRP A 298 -10.41 -2.10 -10.74
N GLY A 299 -10.39 -3.43 -10.60
CA GLY A 299 -10.31 -4.11 -9.31
C GLY A 299 -8.88 -4.46 -8.91
N THR A 300 -8.65 -4.76 -7.63
CA THR A 300 -7.32 -5.17 -7.15
C THR A 300 -7.24 -6.67 -6.88
N VAL A 301 -6.16 -7.31 -7.29
CA VAL A 301 -5.89 -8.71 -6.97
C VAL A 301 -4.85 -8.80 -5.86
N TYR A 302 -5.16 -9.52 -4.79
CA TYR A 302 -4.20 -9.85 -3.73
C TYR A 302 -3.98 -11.35 -3.64
N ILE A 303 -2.76 -11.77 -3.35
CA ILE A 303 -2.45 -13.15 -3.02
C ILE A 303 -2.39 -13.28 -1.50
N LEU A 304 -3.10 -14.27 -0.95
CA LEU A 304 -2.93 -14.68 0.45
C LEU A 304 -1.77 -15.69 0.55
N SER A 305 -0.57 -15.15 0.75
CA SER A 305 0.66 -15.89 1.05
C SER A 305 0.64 -16.44 2.46
N ALA A 306 1.04 -17.70 2.63
CA ALA A 306 1.21 -18.28 3.96
C ALA A 306 2.34 -17.64 4.76
N GLN A 307 3.38 -17.12 4.09
CA GLN A 307 4.51 -16.46 4.77
C GLN A 307 4.27 -14.95 4.95
N ALA A 308 3.82 -14.28 3.89
CA ALA A 308 3.79 -12.81 3.83
C ALA A 308 2.40 -12.20 4.07
N GLY A 309 1.34 -13.02 4.15
CA GLY A 309 -0.03 -12.52 4.29
C GLY A 309 -0.62 -12.02 2.98
N LEU A 310 -1.38 -10.92 3.05
CA LEU A 310 -1.96 -10.25 1.89
C LEU A 310 -0.87 -9.47 1.15
N VAL A 311 -0.58 -9.89 -0.09
CA VAL A 311 0.42 -9.25 -0.94
C VAL A 311 -0.17 -8.88 -2.30
N PRO A 312 0.23 -7.73 -2.88
CA PRO A 312 -0.05 -7.46 -4.28
C PRO A 312 0.74 -8.41 -5.19
N THR A 313 0.36 -8.51 -6.45
CA THR A 313 0.92 -9.46 -7.42
C THR A 313 2.32 -9.10 -7.87
N ASP A 314 2.68 -7.82 -7.85
CA ASP A 314 4.02 -7.32 -8.18
C ASP A 314 5.05 -7.52 -7.05
N ARG A 315 4.59 -7.70 -5.80
CA ARG A 315 5.48 -7.81 -4.64
C ARG A 315 6.50 -8.94 -4.82
N LEU A 316 7.78 -8.57 -4.81
CA LEU A 316 8.88 -9.52 -4.85
C LEU A 316 8.90 -10.39 -3.60
N LEU A 317 8.89 -11.71 -3.79
CA LEU A 317 8.94 -12.71 -2.73
C LEU A 317 10.00 -13.76 -3.06
N ALA A 318 10.76 -14.16 -2.04
CA ALA A 318 11.60 -15.35 -2.14
C ALA A 318 10.74 -16.62 -2.12
N PRO A 319 11.12 -17.69 -2.84
CA PRO A 319 10.47 -18.99 -2.68
C PRO A 319 10.57 -19.48 -1.24
N TYR A 320 9.49 -20.06 -0.73
CA TYR A 320 9.39 -20.55 0.64
C TYR A 320 8.60 -21.85 0.72
N ASP A 321 8.75 -22.61 1.80
CA ASP A 321 7.95 -23.80 2.07
C ASP A 321 7.19 -23.69 3.41
N LEU A 322 6.02 -23.06 3.33
CA LEU A 322 5.10 -22.89 4.45
C LEU A 322 3.67 -23.12 3.98
N ARG A 323 2.90 -23.83 4.81
CA ARG A 323 1.46 -24.03 4.64
C ARG A 323 0.72 -23.00 5.49
N ILE A 324 -0.46 -22.55 5.08
CA ILE A 324 -1.28 -21.58 5.85
C ILE A 324 -1.71 -22.08 7.24
N THR A 325 -1.57 -23.38 7.51
CA THR A 325 -1.84 -24.00 8.82
C THR A 325 -0.57 -24.23 9.64
N ASP A 326 0.61 -23.90 9.11
CA ASP A 326 1.86 -23.95 9.87
C ASP A 326 1.83 -22.86 10.96
N PRO A 327 2.26 -23.14 12.20
CA PRO A 327 2.32 -22.12 13.26
C PRO A 327 3.18 -20.89 12.93
N ARG A 328 4.14 -21.03 12.01
CA ARG A 328 4.98 -19.93 11.51
C ARG A 328 4.34 -19.14 10.37
N ALA A 329 3.17 -19.57 9.90
CA ALA A 329 2.42 -18.84 8.90
C ALA A 329 1.86 -17.53 9.48
N VAL A 330 1.47 -16.64 8.57
CA VAL A 330 0.84 -15.37 8.92
C VAL A 330 -0.34 -15.57 9.88
N THR A 331 -0.37 -14.76 10.93
CA THR A 331 -1.40 -14.78 11.96
C THR A 331 -2.63 -13.98 11.55
N GLY A 332 -3.78 -14.25 12.18
CA GLY A 332 -4.99 -13.47 11.94
C GLY A 332 -4.86 -11.99 12.32
N GLU A 333 -4.01 -11.67 13.29
CA GLU A 333 -3.71 -10.29 13.67
C GLU A 333 -2.92 -9.55 12.59
N GLN A 334 -1.87 -10.17 12.06
CA GLN A 334 -1.13 -9.62 10.92
C GLN A 334 -2.04 -9.40 9.71
N LEU A 335 -2.92 -10.37 9.42
CA LEU A 335 -3.89 -10.23 8.34
C LEU A 335 -4.87 -9.08 8.57
N ARG A 336 -5.34 -8.85 9.81
CA ARG A 336 -6.20 -7.70 10.15
C ARG A 336 -5.49 -6.37 9.88
N HIS A 337 -4.25 -6.23 10.35
CA HIS A 337 -3.46 -5.01 10.11
C HIS A 337 -3.25 -4.76 8.62
N GLN A 338 -2.90 -5.80 7.85
CA GLN A 338 -2.76 -5.70 6.40
C GLN A 338 -4.07 -5.35 5.71
N ALA A 339 -5.18 -6.01 6.06
CA ALA A 339 -6.49 -5.73 5.47
C ALA A 339 -6.95 -4.29 5.75
N ALA A 340 -6.68 -3.75 6.94
CA ALA A 340 -6.95 -2.36 7.26
C ALA A 340 -6.08 -1.39 6.44
N ALA A 341 -4.77 -1.69 6.30
CA ALA A 341 -3.86 -0.88 5.47
C ALA A 341 -4.27 -0.89 3.98
N LEU A 342 -4.81 -2.01 3.51
CA LEU A 342 -5.32 -2.20 2.15
C LEU A 342 -6.79 -1.75 1.98
N ASP A 343 -7.45 -1.25 3.04
CA ASP A 343 -8.84 -0.78 3.03
C ASP A 343 -9.84 -1.83 2.54
N LEU A 344 -9.55 -3.11 2.83
CA LEU A 344 -10.43 -4.23 2.51
C LEU A 344 -11.67 -4.26 3.40
N GLU A 345 -11.68 -3.50 4.50
CA GLU A 345 -12.82 -3.38 5.41
C GLU A 345 -14.06 -2.82 4.72
N HIS A 346 -13.87 -1.91 3.76
CA HIS A 346 -14.94 -1.21 3.05
C HIS A 346 -15.07 -1.66 1.59
N ALA A 347 -14.24 -2.61 1.15
CA ALA A 347 -14.29 -3.18 -0.19
C ALA A 347 -15.31 -4.33 -0.27
N ASP A 348 -15.90 -4.49 -1.44
CA ASP A 348 -16.46 -5.76 -1.88
C ASP A 348 -15.28 -6.72 -2.11
N VAL A 349 -15.24 -7.81 -1.36
CA VAL A 349 -14.14 -8.78 -1.43
C VAL A 349 -14.64 -10.13 -1.88
N ILE A 350 -14.09 -10.64 -2.97
CA ILE A 350 -14.24 -12.04 -3.38
C ILE A 350 -12.99 -12.81 -2.96
N PHE A 351 -13.17 -13.94 -2.28
CA PHE A 351 -12.08 -14.87 -1.98
C PHE A 351 -12.17 -16.10 -2.88
N LEU A 352 -11.09 -16.38 -3.61
CA LEU A 352 -10.94 -17.57 -4.45
C LEU A 352 -9.86 -18.48 -3.85
N GLY A 353 -10.28 -19.62 -3.28
CA GLY A 353 -9.34 -20.64 -2.80
C GLY A 353 -9.97 -21.67 -1.87
N GLY A 354 -9.13 -22.53 -1.31
CA GLY A 354 -9.56 -23.61 -0.42
C GLY A 354 -9.95 -23.15 0.99
N GLY A 355 -10.74 -23.97 1.69
CA GLY A 355 -11.33 -23.64 2.99
C GLY A 355 -10.34 -23.28 4.11
N LYS A 356 -9.11 -23.83 4.09
CA LYS A 356 -8.05 -23.48 5.05
C LYS A 356 -7.63 -22.02 4.94
N TYR A 357 -7.41 -21.54 3.71
CA TYR A 357 -7.11 -20.13 3.44
C TYR A 357 -8.31 -19.23 3.73
N ALA A 358 -9.51 -19.68 3.37
CA ALA A 358 -10.73 -18.94 3.67
C ALA A 358 -10.91 -18.70 5.18
N ARG A 359 -10.58 -19.70 6.02
CA ARG A 359 -10.66 -19.58 7.47
C ARG A 359 -9.62 -18.62 8.03
N ALA A 360 -8.39 -18.64 7.52
CA ALA A 360 -7.36 -17.67 7.90
C ALA A 360 -7.80 -16.24 7.59
N LEU A 361 -8.30 -16.01 6.37
CA LEU A 361 -8.76 -14.69 5.92
C LEU A 361 -9.99 -14.18 6.70
N ALA A 362 -10.82 -15.07 7.26
CA ALA A 362 -12.05 -14.68 7.96
C ALA A 362 -11.83 -13.72 9.12
N SER A 363 -10.68 -13.82 9.78
CA SER A 363 -10.31 -12.94 10.89
C SER A 363 -10.02 -11.50 10.46
N ALA A 364 -9.69 -11.28 9.18
CA ALA A 364 -9.32 -9.99 8.61
C ALA A 364 -10.41 -9.42 7.68
N VAL A 365 -11.04 -10.27 6.89
CA VAL A 365 -12.12 -9.90 5.96
C VAL A 365 -13.33 -10.81 6.21
N PRO A 366 -14.09 -10.56 7.29
CA PRO A 366 -15.29 -11.33 7.61
C PRO A 366 -16.37 -11.26 6.53
N HIS A 367 -16.51 -10.15 5.80
CA HIS A 367 -17.49 -9.92 4.72
C HIS A 367 -17.05 -10.40 3.32
N ARG A 368 -16.13 -11.35 3.22
CA ARG A 368 -15.73 -11.89 1.91
C ARG A 368 -16.81 -12.79 1.31
N ALA A 369 -17.12 -12.62 0.03
CA ALA A 369 -17.84 -13.62 -0.76
C ALA A 369 -16.92 -14.82 -1.04
N MET A 370 -17.49 -16.03 -1.01
CA MET A 370 -16.77 -17.27 -1.26
C MET A 370 -17.51 -18.09 -2.32
N PRO A 371 -17.43 -17.71 -3.61
CA PRO A 371 -18.21 -18.36 -4.67
C PRO A 371 -17.82 -19.82 -4.92
N LEU A 372 -16.63 -20.22 -4.45
CA LEU A 372 -16.15 -21.62 -4.51
C LEU A 372 -16.54 -22.44 -3.27
N ALA A 373 -17.23 -21.84 -2.29
CA ALA A 373 -17.72 -22.57 -1.13
C ALA A 373 -18.83 -23.54 -1.55
N GLY A 374 -18.88 -24.72 -0.94
CA GLY A 374 -19.91 -25.73 -1.22
C GLY A 374 -19.64 -26.61 -2.44
N THR A 375 -18.60 -26.35 -3.24
CA THR A 375 -18.16 -27.28 -4.28
C THR A 375 -17.64 -28.59 -3.67
N ARG A 376 -17.86 -29.71 -4.36
CA ARG A 376 -17.46 -31.08 -4.00
C ARG A 376 -15.95 -31.31 -4.04
N GLY A 377 -15.17 -30.41 -4.65
CA GLY A 377 -13.72 -30.49 -4.65
C GLY A 377 -13.05 -29.62 -5.72
N MET A 378 -11.73 -29.79 -5.86
CA MET A 378 -10.89 -28.97 -6.72
C MET A 378 -11.29 -29.04 -8.21
N GLY A 379 -11.78 -30.20 -8.69
CA GLY A 379 -12.22 -30.37 -10.08
C GLY A 379 -13.41 -29.47 -10.43
N GLU A 380 -14.44 -29.46 -9.57
CA GLU A 380 -15.63 -28.62 -9.75
C GLU A 380 -15.28 -27.13 -9.62
N GLN A 381 -14.36 -26.77 -8.71
CA GLN A 381 -13.85 -25.40 -8.63
C GLN A 381 -13.16 -24.97 -9.92
N LEU A 382 -12.32 -25.84 -10.52
CA LEU A 382 -11.66 -25.53 -11.78
C LEU A 382 -12.64 -25.34 -12.94
N GLN A 383 -13.72 -26.14 -12.99
CA GLN A 383 -14.81 -25.98 -13.96
C GLN A 383 -15.54 -24.65 -13.78
N LEU A 384 -15.91 -24.32 -12.54
CA LEU A 384 -16.59 -23.08 -12.21
C LEU A 384 -15.73 -21.84 -12.52
N LEU A 385 -14.43 -21.90 -12.18
CA LEU A 385 -13.46 -20.86 -12.54
C LEU A 385 -13.29 -20.72 -14.06
N LYS A 386 -13.31 -21.83 -14.81
CA LYS A 386 -13.27 -21.81 -16.28
C LYS A 386 -14.51 -21.15 -16.86
N HIS A 387 -15.69 -21.48 -16.34
CA HIS A 387 -16.95 -20.90 -16.77
C HIS A 387 -17.00 -19.39 -16.48
N ALA A 388 -16.59 -18.96 -15.29
CA ALA A 388 -16.50 -17.55 -14.93
C ALA A 388 -15.55 -16.74 -15.84
N ARG A 389 -14.50 -17.37 -16.39
CA ARG A 389 -13.57 -16.73 -17.34
C ARG A 389 -14.05 -16.76 -18.79
N ALA A 390 -15.06 -17.56 -19.11
CA ALA A 390 -15.53 -17.66 -20.48
C ALA A 390 -16.16 -16.33 -20.91
N ASP A 391 -15.84 -15.90 -22.13
CA ASP A 391 -16.47 -14.76 -22.77
C ASP A 391 -17.81 -15.19 -23.38
N THR A 392 -18.77 -15.42 -22.49
CA THR A 392 -20.11 -15.93 -22.77
C THR A 392 -21.09 -15.21 -21.84
N ASP A 393 -22.35 -15.11 -22.22
CA ASP A 393 -23.39 -14.50 -21.38
C ASP A 393 -23.47 -15.18 -20.01
N ASP A 394 -23.42 -16.51 -19.97
CA ASP A 394 -23.42 -17.28 -18.71
C ASP A 394 -22.21 -16.94 -17.83
N GLY A 395 -21.03 -16.80 -18.44
CA GLY A 395 -19.81 -16.37 -17.74
C GLY A 395 -19.94 -14.96 -17.17
N LEU A 396 -20.51 -14.02 -17.93
CA LEU A 396 -20.77 -12.66 -17.47
C LEU A 396 -21.81 -12.60 -16.34
N GLN A 397 -22.90 -13.36 -16.47
CA GLN A 397 -23.93 -13.50 -15.44
C GLN A 397 -23.33 -14.06 -14.14
N LEU A 398 -22.47 -15.08 -14.25
CA LEU A 398 -21.80 -15.66 -13.09
C LEU A 398 -20.91 -14.65 -12.36
N ARG A 399 -20.09 -13.88 -13.09
CA ARG A 399 -19.25 -12.82 -12.49
C ARG A 399 -20.09 -11.73 -11.83
N THR A 400 -21.19 -11.33 -12.48
CA THR A 400 -22.14 -10.34 -11.95
C THR A 400 -22.77 -10.83 -10.63
N ALA A 401 -23.19 -12.11 -10.58
CA ALA A 401 -23.74 -12.71 -9.38
C ALA A 401 -22.72 -12.76 -8.23
N TRP A 402 -21.45 -13.04 -8.50
CA TRP A 402 -20.40 -13.05 -7.47
C TRP A 402 -20.16 -11.67 -6.87
N TRP A 403 -20.16 -10.62 -7.69
CA TRP A 403 -20.04 -9.24 -7.19
C TRP A 403 -21.29 -8.79 -6.43
N ALA A 404 -22.49 -9.15 -6.88
CA ALA A 404 -23.73 -8.89 -6.14
C ALA A 404 -23.72 -9.58 -4.77
N GLN A 405 -23.20 -10.80 -4.68
CA GLN A 405 -23.02 -11.51 -3.42
C GLN A 405 -22.03 -10.78 -2.49
N ALA A 406 -20.90 -10.30 -3.02
CA ALA A 406 -19.92 -9.56 -2.23
C ALA A 406 -20.50 -8.25 -1.65
N ASP A 407 -21.21 -7.48 -2.47
CA ASP A 407 -21.88 -6.25 -2.04
C ASP A 407 -22.93 -6.52 -0.96
N PHE A 408 -23.76 -7.55 -1.14
CA PHE A 408 -24.76 -7.94 -0.16
C PHE A 408 -24.14 -8.30 1.20
N ILE A 409 -23.07 -9.11 1.20
CA ILE A 409 -22.41 -9.54 2.44
C ILE A 409 -21.77 -8.34 3.14
N ARG A 410 -21.06 -7.47 2.41
CA ARG A 410 -20.46 -6.24 2.95
C ARG A 410 -21.52 -5.33 3.58
N THR A 411 -22.62 -5.08 2.86
CA THR A 411 -23.71 -4.22 3.34
C THR A 411 -24.37 -4.79 4.61
N ARG A 412 -24.61 -6.10 4.68
CA ARG A 412 -25.11 -6.74 5.91
C ARG A 412 -24.15 -6.63 7.08
N GLN A 413 -22.85 -6.76 6.84
CA GLN A 413 -21.86 -6.58 7.90
C GLN A 413 -21.82 -5.13 8.40
N ALA A 414 -21.86 -4.15 7.50
CA ALA A 414 -21.91 -2.73 7.85
C ALA A 414 -23.14 -2.41 8.72
N ALA A 415 -24.32 -2.92 8.34
CA ALA A 415 -25.55 -2.77 9.12
C ALA A 415 -25.45 -3.43 10.51
N SER A 416 -24.86 -4.62 10.60
CA SER A 416 -24.65 -5.33 11.87
C SER A 416 -23.69 -4.58 12.80
N ARG A 417 -22.62 -3.99 12.25
CA ARG A 417 -21.72 -3.12 13.02
C ARG A 417 -22.46 -1.90 13.53
N ALA A 418 -23.21 -1.19 12.68
CA ALA A 418 -23.97 -0.01 13.07
C ALA A 418 -24.99 -0.30 14.19
N ALA A 419 -25.69 -1.44 14.13
CA ALA A 419 -26.62 -1.87 15.17
C ALA A 419 -25.93 -2.17 16.51
N ASN A 420 -24.74 -2.78 16.48
CA ASN A 420 -23.98 -3.07 17.69
C ASN A 420 -23.40 -1.81 18.36
N PHE A 421 -23.10 -0.76 17.60
CA PHE A 421 -22.67 0.54 18.14
C PHE A 421 -23.82 1.40 18.70
N GLY A 422 -25.08 1.05 18.39
CA GLY A 422 -26.28 1.73 18.91
C GLY A 422 -26.78 1.21 20.26
N ARG A 423 -26.22 0.09 20.76
CA ARG A 423 -26.55 -0.42 22.11
C ARG A 423 -25.66 0.26 23.15
N PRO A 424 -26.21 0.94 24.17
CA PRO A 424 -25.40 1.36 25.31
C PRO A 424 -24.79 0.10 25.94
N ALA A 425 -23.49 0.16 26.23
CA ALA A 425 -22.80 -0.89 26.96
C ALA A 425 -23.57 -1.12 28.27
N ALA A 426 -24.11 -2.32 28.47
CA ALA A 426 -24.71 -2.69 29.74
C ALA A 426 -23.64 -2.52 30.81
N LEU A 427 -23.90 -1.61 31.76
CA LEU A 427 -23.04 -1.37 32.92
C LEU A 427 -22.85 -2.71 33.65
N PRO A 428 -21.61 -3.17 33.87
CA PRO A 428 -21.38 -4.36 34.66
C PRO A 428 -21.65 -4.02 36.13
N GLY A 429 -22.70 -4.63 36.69
CA GLY A 429 -22.93 -4.65 38.14
C GLY A 429 -24.03 -3.72 38.64
N THR A 430 -25.28 -4.13 38.44
CA THR A 430 -26.32 -3.93 39.47
C THR A 430 -26.83 -5.31 39.85
N ALA A 431 -26.09 -5.97 40.73
CA ALA A 431 -26.61 -7.12 41.44
C ALA A 431 -27.75 -6.63 42.33
N ASP A 432 -28.96 -6.95 41.91
CA ASP A 432 -30.20 -6.79 42.66
C ASP A 432 -30.08 -7.56 43.99
N ARG A 433 -29.84 -6.82 45.08
CA ARG A 433 -30.07 -7.30 46.45
C ARG A 433 -31.48 -6.91 46.84
N SER A 434 -32.44 -7.71 46.42
CA SER A 434 -33.75 -7.76 47.06
C SER A 434 -34.03 -9.21 47.49
N ALA A 435 -33.75 -9.46 48.77
CA ALA A 435 -34.23 -10.64 49.48
C ALA A 435 -35.77 -10.61 49.54
N PRO A 436 -36.38 -11.75 49.91
CA PRO A 436 -37.18 -11.67 51.12
C PRO A 436 -36.82 -12.76 52.13
N ARG A 437 -36.76 -12.30 53.39
CA ARG A 437 -36.93 -13.11 54.57
C ARG A 437 -38.32 -13.78 54.53
N ARG A 438 -38.35 -15.10 54.68
CA ARG A 438 -39.15 -15.83 55.68
C ARG A 438 -38.74 -17.29 55.71
#